data_AF-A0A2E2L7C7-F1
#
_entry.id   AF-A0A2E2L7C7-F1
#
_cell.length_a   1.000
_cell.length_b   1.000
_cell.length_c   1.000
_cell.angle_alpha   90.00
_cell.angle_beta   90.00
_cell.angle_gamma   90.00
#
_symmetry.space_group_name_H-M   'P 1'
#
loop_
_entity.id
_entity.type
_entity.pdbx_description
1 polymer ?
#
loop_
_entity_poly.entity_id
_entity_poly.type
_entity_poly.pdbx_seq_one_letter_code
_entity_poly.pdbx_strand_id
1 'polypeptide(L)'
;MAERGGPRYKMVIMQWGPIPPSGGPNRERYLDHHGRSSLQVAADEYEEVLKLLGADAAMMPALDFDLVEQDEDARRAIQREKRAEWLKFVATIDQATLDAIEPHIKKSVSAAMDGLNYLEDHELRESAHAAIHRAAFVKRGLFGCPITYSADEEYWTDCPINISHLRMGVSAGLVSDFECSICGKLVEDCDHAMGEYYPKVASRDADGKCSICGEPGCDHPVGETITVAAWANARNVKATEVSMVARPRYPLARMVEKSYDLGPAGEDPRVRSAAKHGVLNCDGDLGPCKGFNEMTEWDVKSVSSTDGDAEQQIDLLYEP
;
A
#
# COMPACT_ATOMS: atom_id res chain seq x y z
N MET A 1 -26.57 22.68 -10.15
CA MET A 1 -25.27 22.00 -10.21
C MET A 1 -24.81 21.87 -8.78
N ALA A 2 -24.78 20.66 -8.22
CA ALA A 2 -24.17 20.46 -6.91
C ALA A 2 -22.68 20.82 -7.02
N GLU A 3 -22.16 21.64 -6.11
CA GLU A 3 -20.72 21.88 -6.03
C GLU A 3 -20.02 20.53 -5.85
N ARG A 4 -19.23 20.11 -6.85
CA ARG A 4 -18.45 18.88 -6.73
C ARG A 4 -17.39 19.13 -5.66
N GLY A 5 -17.43 18.33 -4.59
CA GLY A 5 -16.38 18.34 -3.58
C GLY A 5 -15.03 17.98 -4.23
N GLY A 6 -13.93 18.51 -3.66
CA GLY A 6 -12.59 18.07 -4.05
C GLY A 6 -12.37 16.57 -3.76
N PRO A 7 -11.25 15.99 -4.23
CA PRO A 7 -10.96 14.58 -4.01
C PRO A 7 -10.88 14.26 -2.52
N ARG A 8 -11.43 13.10 -2.16
CA ARG A 8 -11.43 12.54 -0.80
C ARG A 8 -10.42 11.39 -0.73
N TYR A 9 -9.84 11.19 0.44
CA TYR A 9 -8.79 10.21 0.65
C TYR A 9 -9.05 9.42 1.92
N LYS A 10 -8.74 8.12 1.91
CA LYS A 10 -8.58 7.32 3.12
C LYS A 10 -7.11 7.13 3.38
N MET A 11 -6.71 7.32 4.64
CA MET A 11 -5.31 7.35 5.04
C MET A 11 -5.09 6.50 6.29
N VAL A 12 -3.94 5.87 6.34
CA VAL A 12 -3.45 5.21 7.55
C VAL A 12 -2.72 6.25 8.39
N ILE A 13 -3.17 6.45 9.64
CA ILE A 13 -2.53 7.40 10.57
C ILE A 13 -1.33 6.75 11.27
N MET A 14 -1.50 5.51 11.68
CA MET A 14 -0.50 4.73 12.40
C MET A 14 -0.83 3.25 12.21
N GLN A 15 0.21 2.42 12.17
CA GLN A 15 0.07 0.96 12.21
C GLN A 15 0.60 0.43 13.54
N TRP A 16 0.06 -0.70 13.97
CA TRP A 16 0.61 -1.41 15.11
C TRP A 16 1.98 -1.98 14.75
N GLY A 17 2.97 -1.82 15.63
CA GLY A 17 4.34 -2.26 15.39
C GLY A 17 5.40 -1.36 16.02
N PRO A 18 6.69 -1.60 15.71
CA PRO A 18 7.77 -0.77 16.21
C PRO A 18 7.65 0.67 15.72
N ILE A 19 7.86 1.61 16.63
CA ILE A 19 7.88 3.05 16.30
C ILE A 19 9.21 3.37 15.62
N PRO A 20 9.20 3.90 14.38
CA PRO A 20 10.44 4.31 13.73
C PRO A 20 11.20 5.35 14.57
N PRO A 21 12.54 5.28 14.63
CA PRO A 21 13.34 6.31 15.29
C PRO A 21 13.00 7.70 14.75
N SER A 22 13.04 8.71 15.63
CA SER A 22 12.64 10.08 15.30
C SER A 22 13.55 10.76 14.26
N GLY A 23 14.82 10.37 14.18
CA GLY A 23 15.78 10.94 13.24
C GLY A 23 17.19 10.34 13.36
N GLY A 24 18.12 10.91 12.59
CA GLY A 24 19.54 10.57 12.62
C GLY A 24 19.89 9.17 12.09
N PRO A 25 21.12 8.69 12.35
CA PRO A 25 21.63 7.45 11.77
C PRO A 25 20.80 6.20 12.11
N ASN A 26 20.14 6.19 13.27
CA ASN A 26 19.27 5.08 13.66
C ASN A 26 17.99 5.04 12.81
N ARG A 27 17.43 6.21 12.46
CA ARG A 27 16.30 6.28 11.53
C ARG A 27 16.73 5.83 10.14
N GLU A 28 17.87 6.30 9.65
CA GLU A 28 18.39 5.90 8.33
C GLU A 28 18.58 4.38 8.23
N ARG A 29 19.23 3.76 9.22
CA ARG A 29 19.39 2.30 9.28
C ARG A 29 18.06 1.56 9.36
N TYR A 30 17.10 2.07 10.13
CA TYR A 30 15.77 1.49 10.23
C TYR A 30 15.06 1.51 8.87
N LEU A 31 15.04 2.67 8.21
CA LEU A 31 14.41 2.83 6.89
C LEU A 31 15.09 1.96 5.82
N ASP A 32 16.43 1.91 5.79
CA ASP A 32 17.19 1.07 4.85
C ASP A 32 16.91 -0.43 5.09
N HIS A 33 16.99 -0.89 6.35
CA HIS A 33 16.74 -2.30 6.69
C HIS A 33 15.33 -2.75 6.29
N HIS A 34 14.30 -2.01 6.71
CA HIS A 34 12.91 -2.36 6.41
C HIS A 34 12.60 -2.18 4.93
N GLY A 35 13.15 -1.16 4.28
CA GLY A 35 13.01 -0.95 2.84
C GLY A 35 13.58 -2.10 2.02
N ARG A 36 14.82 -2.54 2.30
CA ARG A 36 15.44 -3.69 1.64
C ARG A 36 14.68 -4.99 1.90
N SER A 37 14.24 -5.20 3.14
CA SER A 37 13.42 -6.37 3.50
C SER A 37 12.11 -6.39 2.71
N SER A 38 11.42 -5.25 2.59
CA SER A 38 10.19 -5.14 1.80
C SER A 38 10.44 -5.38 0.30
N LEU A 39 11.55 -4.92 -0.25
CA LEU A 39 11.93 -5.22 -1.64
C LEU A 39 12.26 -6.69 -1.86
N GLN A 40 12.92 -7.34 -0.91
CA GLN A 40 13.18 -8.78 -1.00
C GLN A 40 11.86 -9.56 -1.01
N VAL A 41 10.94 -9.25 -0.10
CA VAL A 41 9.60 -9.87 -0.10
C VAL A 41 8.87 -9.61 -1.41
N ALA A 42 8.93 -8.37 -1.94
CA ALA A 42 8.31 -8.06 -3.22
C ALA A 42 8.86 -8.92 -4.37
N ALA A 43 10.18 -9.13 -4.40
CA ALA A 43 10.85 -9.97 -5.38
C ALA A 43 10.51 -11.45 -5.22
N ASP A 44 10.63 -12.00 -4.01
CA ASP A 44 10.35 -13.42 -3.72
C ASP A 44 8.92 -13.80 -4.10
N GLU A 45 7.95 -12.97 -3.73
CA GLU A 45 6.53 -13.19 -4.04
C GLU A 45 6.25 -13.05 -5.53
N TYR A 46 6.94 -12.15 -6.23
CA TYR A 46 6.83 -12.03 -7.69
C TYR A 46 7.44 -13.25 -8.40
N GLU A 47 8.56 -13.79 -7.92
CA GLU A 47 9.18 -15.01 -8.44
C GLU A 47 8.26 -16.23 -8.25
N GLU A 48 7.56 -16.33 -7.12
CA GLU A 48 6.58 -17.41 -6.91
C GLU A 48 5.42 -17.30 -7.92
N VAL A 49 4.96 -16.09 -8.27
CA VAL A 49 3.97 -15.90 -9.36
C VAL A 49 4.51 -16.43 -10.69
N LEU A 50 5.75 -16.11 -11.06
CA LEU A 50 6.34 -16.62 -12.30
C LEU A 50 6.47 -18.14 -12.30
N LYS A 51 6.81 -18.74 -11.16
CA LYS A 51 6.91 -20.18 -11.00
C LYS A 51 5.55 -20.87 -11.08
N LEU A 52 4.50 -20.27 -10.52
CA LEU A 52 3.12 -20.76 -10.62
C LEU A 52 2.59 -20.68 -12.06
N LEU A 53 2.93 -19.62 -12.79
CA LEU A 53 2.65 -19.50 -14.23
C LEU A 53 3.44 -20.51 -15.08
N GLY A 54 4.58 -21.00 -14.60
CA GLY A 54 5.38 -22.03 -15.28
C GLY A 54 5.80 -21.60 -16.70
N ALA A 55 5.43 -22.40 -17.70
CA ALA A 55 5.75 -22.09 -19.10
C ALA A 55 4.98 -20.87 -19.64
N ASP A 56 3.80 -20.57 -19.09
CA ASP A 56 2.97 -19.46 -19.53
C ASP A 56 3.57 -18.10 -19.15
N ALA A 57 4.47 -18.05 -18.16
CA ALA A 57 5.20 -16.82 -17.80
C ALA A 57 5.95 -16.20 -18.98
N ALA A 58 6.42 -17.01 -19.95
CA ALA A 58 7.10 -16.52 -21.15
C ALA A 58 6.15 -15.87 -22.16
N MET A 59 4.85 -16.14 -22.07
CA MET A 59 3.79 -15.57 -22.92
C MET A 59 3.08 -14.40 -22.27
N MET A 60 3.44 -14.06 -21.02
CA MET A 60 2.87 -12.95 -20.28
C MET A 60 3.11 -11.63 -21.05
N PRO A 61 2.09 -10.76 -21.19
CA PRO A 61 2.29 -9.43 -21.75
C PRO A 61 3.44 -8.70 -21.05
N ALA A 62 4.23 -7.94 -21.81
CA ALA A 62 5.39 -7.21 -21.30
C ALA A 62 5.18 -5.70 -21.33
N LEU A 63 5.75 -5.01 -20.35
CA LEU A 63 5.93 -3.55 -20.34
C LEU A 63 7.22 -3.21 -21.10
N ASP A 64 7.15 -3.19 -22.44
CA ASP A 64 8.30 -2.91 -23.31
C ASP A 64 8.32 -1.43 -23.76
N PHE A 65 8.16 -0.51 -22.81
CA PHE A 65 8.22 0.92 -23.05
C PHE A 65 8.96 1.65 -21.94
N ASP A 66 9.55 2.80 -22.29
CA ASP A 66 10.04 3.74 -21.30
C ASP A 66 8.91 4.11 -20.36
N LEU A 67 9.18 4.06 -19.06
CA LEU A 67 8.14 4.23 -18.04
C LEU A 67 7.43 5.58 -18.15
N VAL A 68 7.87 6.56 -18.94
CA VAL A 68 7.24 7.89 -19.00
C VAL A 68 6.77 8.25 -20.40
N GLU A 69 5.47 8.48 -20.54
CA GLU A 69 4.81 9.05 -21.73
C GLU A 69 3.90 10.19 -21.26
N GLN A 70 4.10 11.38 -21.83
CA GLN A 70 3.37 12.59 -21.45
C GLN A 70 2.13 12.81 -22.32
N ASP A 71 2.05 12.17 -23.49
CA ASP A 71 0.86 12.18 -24.35
C ASP A 71 -0.22 11.23 -23.80
N GLU A 72 -1.32 11.80 -23.31
CA GLU A 72 -2.47 11.05 -22.79
C GLU A 72 -3.12 10.13 -23.81
N ASP A 73 -3.19 10.53 -25.08
CA ASP A 73 -3.83 9.73 -26.12
C ASP A 73 -2.96 8.53 -26.49
N ALA A 74 -1.65 8.73 -26.58
CA ALA A 74 -0.67 7.65 -26.76
C ALA A 74 -0.73 6.66 -25.58
N ARG A 75 -0.75 7.17 -24.35
CA ARG A 75 -0.87 6.34 -23.14
C ARG A 75 -2.16 5.52 -23.11
N ARG A 76 -3.30 6.13 -23.45
CA ARG A 76 -4.61 5.44 -23.55
C ARG A 76 -4.61 4.39 -24.65
N ALA A 77 -3.96 4.64 -25.78
CA ALA A 77 -3.80 3.66 -26.85
C ALA A 77 -3.02 2.43 -26.36
N ILE A 78 -1.87 2.64 -25.71
CA ILE A 78 -1.05 1.57 -25.12
C ILE A 78 -1.85 0.78 -24.07
N GLN A 79 -2.57 1.46 -23.17
CA GLN A 79 -3.40 0.80 -22.14
C GLN A 79 -4.46 -0.12 -22.75
N ARG A 80 -5.13 0.32 -23.82
CA ARG A 80 -6.13 -0.50 -24.54
C ARG A 80 -5.50 -1.72 -25.21
N GLU A 81 -4.34 -1.54 -25.83
CA GLU A 81 -3.58 -2.65 -26.42
C GLU A 81 -3.19 -3.67 -25.35
N LYS A 82 -2.59 -3.23 -24.24
CA LYS A 82 -2.19 -4.10 -23.13
C LYS A 82 -3.38 -4.80 -22.47
N ARG A 83 -4.51 -4.10 -22.32
CA ARG A 83 -5.75 -4.72 -21.85
C ARG A 83 -6.17 -5.88 -22.77
N ALA A 84 -6.13 -5.69 -24.09
CA ALA A 84 -6.50 -6.73 -25.05
C ALA A 84 -5.50 -7.91 -25.04
N GLU A 85 -4.21 -7.66 -24.86
CA GLU A 85 -3.19 -8.70 -24.67
C GLU A 85 -3.47 -9.53 -23.40
N TRP A 86 -3.72 -8.86 -22.28
CA TRP A 86 -4.02 -9.52 -21.00
C TRP A 86 -5.31 -10.33 -21.05
N LEU A 87 -6.37 -9.85 -21.70
CA LEU A 87 -7.60 -10.62 -21.87
C LEU A 87 -7.35 -11.94 -22.63
N LYS A 88 -6.50 -11.92 -23.66
CA LYS A 88 -6.12 -13.13 -24.39
C LYS A 88 -5.28 -14.08 -23.54
N PHE A 89 -4.34 -13.54 -22.77
CA PHE A 89 -3.46 -14.31 -21.88
C PHE A 89 -4.23 -14.95 -20.73
N VAL A 90 -5.07 -14.20 -20.01
CA VAL A 90 -5.87 -14.74 -18.90
C VAL A 90 -6.81 -15.86 -19.36
N ALA A 91 -7.34 -15.78 -20.59
CA ALA A 91 -8.16 -16.84 -21.16
C ALA A 91 -7.41 -18.18 -21.37
N THR A 92 -6.07 -18.20 -21.31
CA THR A 92 -5.27 -19.44 -21.37
C THR A 92 -4.89 -20.00 -20.00
N ILE A 93 -5.09 -19.24 -18.93
CA ILE A 93 -4.74 -19.65 -17.56
C ILE A 93 -5.98 -20.25 -16.89
N ASP A 94 -5.83 -21.40 -16.23
CA ASP A 94 -6.92 -22.00 -15.48
C ASP A 94 -7.17 -21.28 -14.14
N GLN A 95 -8.40 -21.40 -13.63
CA GLN A 95 -8.81 -20.71 -12.41
C GLN A 95 -8.00 -21.12 -11.18
N ALA A 96 -7.57 -22.38 -11.06
CA ALA A 96 -6.81 -22.82 -9.89
C ALA A 96 -5.42 -22.19 -9.84
N THR A 97 -4.80 -22.00 -11.01
CA THR A 97 -3.55 -21.24 -11.14
C THR A 97 -3.75 -19.77 -10.77
N LEU A 98 -4.85 -19.13 -11.22
CA LEU A 98 -5.18 -17.76 -10.83
C LEU A 98 -5.39 -17.62 -9.31
N ASP A 99 -6.16 -18.53 -8.71
CA ASP A 99 -6.43 -18.55 -7.26
C ASP A 99 -5.13 -18.71 -6.44
N ALA A 100 -4.20 -19.53 -6.93
CA ALA A 100 -2.88 -19.69 -6.30
C ALA A 100 -2.01 -18.44 -6.43
N ILE A 101 -2.05 -17.74 -7.56
CA ILE A 101 -1.25 -16.54 -7.84
C ILE A 101 -1.74 -15.32 -7.04
N GLU A 102 -3.04 -15.16 -6.88
CA GLU A 102 -3.64 -13.95 -6.29
C GLU A 102 -3.02 -13.48 -4.96
N PRO A 103 -2.83 -14.34 -3.94
CA PRO A 103 -2.22 -13.91 -2.68
C PRO A 103 -0.78 -13.43 -2.85
N HIS A 104 0.01 -14.10 -3.71
CA HIS A 104 1.41 -13.77 -3.95
C HIS A 104 1.54 -12.42 -4.68
N ILE A 105 0.78 -12.19 -5.74
CA ILE A 105 0.88 -10.91 -6.46
C ILE A 105 0.38 -9.73 -5.62
N LYS A 106 -0.68 -9.91 -4.81
CA LYS A 106 -1.15 -8.89 -3.86
C LYS A 106 -0.08 -8.55 -2.84
N LYS A 107 0.59 -9.57 -2.29
CA LYS A 107 1.68 -9.38 -1.32
C LYS A 107 2.90 -8.72 -1.95
N SER A 108 3.27 -9.10 -3.18
CA SER A 108 4.36 -8.48 -3.94
C SER A 108 4.13 -6.98 -4.13
N VAL A 109 2.93 -6.59 -4.58
CA VAL A 109 2.53 -5.18 -4.75
C VAL A 109 2.60 -4.42 -3.42
N SER A 110 1.99 -4.96 -2.35
CA SER A 110 1.98 -4.31 -1.04
C SER A 110 3.39 -4.11 -0.50
N ALA A 111 4.25 -5.14 -0.60
CA ALA A 111 5.62 -5.07 -0.14
C ALA A 111 6.45 -4.08 -0.98
N ALA A 112 6.22 -3.98 -2.29
CA ALA A 112 6.88 -2.98 -3.13
C ALA A 112 6.47 -1.55 -2.73
N MET A 113 5.19 -1.32 -2.42
CA MET A 113 4.69 -0.04 -1.91
C MET A 113 5.33 0.32 -0.57
N ASP A 114 5.41 -0.63 0.37
CA ASP A 114 6.09 -0.44 1.64
C ASP A 114 7.58 -0.12 1.43
N GLY A 115 8.23 -0.84 0.53
CA GLY A 115 9.62 -0.58 0.13
C GLY A 115 9.82 0.86 -0.34
N LEU A 116 8.96 1.36 -1.23
CA LEU A 116 9.01 2.75 -1.69
C LEU A 116 8.76 3.76 -0.56
N ASN A 117 7.87 3.44 0.36
CA ASN A 117 7.57 4.29 1.50
C ASN A 117 8.75 4.40 2.47
N TYR A 118 9.47 3.31 2.73
CA TYR A 118 10.68 3.31 3.55
C TYR A 118 11.87 3.98 2.84
N LEU A 119 12.01 3.76 1.52
CA LEU A 119 13.20 4.15 0.73
C LEU A 119 13.02 5.47 -0.05
N GLU A 120 12.10 6.33 0.37
CA GLU A 120 11.73 7.56 -0.36
C GLU A 120 12.90 8.51 -0.63
N ASP A 121 13.87 8.60 0.28
CA ASP A 121 15.07 9.44 0.15
C ASP A 121 16.35 8.59 -0.01
N HIS A 122 16.21 7.36 -0.54
CA HIS A 122 17.30 6.39 -0.67
C HIS A 122 17.66 6.13 -2.14
N GLU A 123 18.89 5.71 -2.41
CA GLU A 123 19.36 5.33 -3.77
C GLU A 123 18.53 4.21 -4.42
N LEU A 124 17.82 3.42 -3.60
CA LEU A 124 16.96 2.31 -4.03
C LEU A 124 15.51 2.74 -4.33
N ARG A 125 15.18 4.03 -4.22
CA ARG A 125 13.84 4.55 -4.48
C ARG A 125 13.29 4.11 -5.84
N GLU A 126 14.10 4.27 -6.89
CA GLU A 126 13.69 3.91 -8.26
C GLU A 126 13.54 2.39 -8.43
N SER A 127 14.35 1.59 -7.71
CA SER A 127 14.17 0.13 -7.68
C SER A 127 12.85 -0.27 -7.04
N ALA A 128 12.45 0.41 -5.96
CA ALA A 128 11.16 0.19 -5.33
C ALA A 128 10.00 0.63 -6.23
N HIS A 129 10.13 1.79 -6.87
CA HIS A 129 9.14 2.29 -7.83
C HIS A 129 8.94 1.32 -9.01
N ALA A 130 10.03 0.84 -9.61
CA ALA A 130 9.97 -0.16 -10.68
C ALA A 130 9.35 -1.49 -10.21
N ALA A 131 9.62 -1.92 -8.96
CA ALA A 131 9.01 -3.11 -8.40
C ALA A 131 7.48 -2.99 -8.29
N ILE A 132 6.95 -1.82 -7.90
CA ILE A 132 5.50 -1.58 -7.86
C ILE A 132 4.92 -1.68 -9.28
N HIS A 133 5.50 -1.02 -10.29
CA HIS A 133 5.01 -1.07 -11.67
C HIS A 133 4.94 -2.50 -12.20
N ARG A 134 6.03 -3.25 -12.03
CA ARG A 134 6.09 -4.64 -12.47
C ARG A 134 5.02 -5.52 -11.80
N ALA A 135 4.87 -5.43 -10.48
CA ALA A 135 3.89 -6.25 -9.75
C ALA A 135 2.44 -5.79 -10.01
N ALA A 136 2.20 -4.48 -10.05
CA ALA A 136 0.87 -3.90 -10.29
C ALA A 136 0.38 -4.17 -11.71
N PHE A 137 1.26 -4.16 -12.71
CA PHE A 137 0.92 -4.52 -14.09
C PHE A 137 0.40 -5.96 -14.19
N VAL A 138 1.09 -6.91 -13.54
CA VAL A 138 0.64 -8.32 -13.49
C VAL A 138 -0.65 -8.46 -12.69
N LYS A 139 -0.76 -7.83 -11.51
CA LYS A 139 -1.99 -7.82 -10.72
C LYS A 139 -3.18 -7.31 -11.54
N ARG A 140 -3.02 -6.15 -12.19
CA ARG A 140 -4.06 -5.53 -13.02
C ARG A 140 -4.39 -6.39 -14.23
N GLY A 141 -3.40 -7.01 -14.85
CA GLY A 141 -3.58 -7.89 -15.99
C GLY A 141 -4.40 -9.14 -15.67
N LEU A 142 -4.08 -9.81 -14.57
CA LEU A 142 -4.73 -11.06 -14.16
C LEU A 142 -6.07 -10.86 -13.44
N PHE A 143 -6.17 -9.87 -12.55
CA PHE A 143 -7.30 -9.73 -11.62
C PHE A 143 -8.05 -8.40 -11.73
N GLY A 144 -7.54 -7.46 -12.52
CA GLY A 144 -8.08 -6.10 -12.55
C GLY A 144 -7.57 -5.21 -11.42
N CYS A 145 -8.02 -3.96 -11.44
CA CYS A 145 -7.84 -2.98 -10.38
C CYS A 145 -9.19 -2.24 -10.21
N PRO A 146 -10.08 -2.76 -9.35
CA PRO A 146 -11.46 -2.34 -9.34
C PRO A 146 -11.62 -0.90 -8.86
N ILE A 147 -12.53 -0.19 -9.50
CA ILE A 147 -13.13 1.05 -9.00
C ILE A 147 -14.44 0.63 -8.33
N THR A 148 -14.52 0.77 -7.02
CA THR A 148 -15.68 0.34 -6.23
C THR A 148 -16.64 1.50 -6.02
N TYR A 149 -17.93 1.21 -5.85
CA TYR A 149 -18.94 2.22 -5.50
C TYR A 149 -19.39 2.02 -4.06
N SER A 150 -19.08 3.00 -3.22
CA SER A 150 -19.30 2.96 -1.78
C SER A 150 -20.76 3.22 -1.39
N ALA A 151 -21.10 2.95 -0.13
CA ALA A 151 -22.41 3.26 0.44
C ALA A 151 -22.71 4.78 0.46
N ASP A 152 -21.66 5.61 0.49
CA ASP A 152 -21.76 7.08 0.46
C ASP A 152 -21.90 7.63 -0.97
N GLU A 153 -22.29 6.78 -1.94
CA GLU A 153 -22.51 7.13 -3.34
C GLU A 153 -21.28 7.65 -4.10
N GLU A 154 -20.08 7.35 -3.61
CA GLU A 154 -18.81 7.75 -4.20
C GLU A 154 -18.05 6.56 -4.79
N TYR A 155 -17.32 6.81 -5.88
CA TYR A 155 -16.38 5.85 -6.46
C TYR A 155 -15.02 5.93 -5.77
N TRP A 156 -14.41 4.78 -5.49
CA TRP A 156 -13.13 4.67 -4.80
C TRP A 156 -12.19 3.73 -5.56
N THR A 157 -10.89 4.04 -5.50
CA THR A 157 -9.84 3.16 -6.00
C THR A 157 -8.68 3.09 -5.02
N ASP A 158 -8.14 1.88 -4.87
CA ASP A 158 -6.93 1.54 -4.12
C ASP A 158 -5.75 1.24 -5.05
N CYS A 159 -5.84 1.67 -6.31
CA CYS A 159 -4.85 1.39 -7.35
C CYS A 159 -3.42 1.70 -6.86
N PRO A 160 -2.53 0.69 -6.77
CA PRO A 160 -1.20 0.83 -6.18
C PRO A 160 -0.39 1.94 -6.83
N ILE A 161 -0.42 2.05 -8.16
CA ILE A 161 0.30 3.09 -8.90
C ILE A 161 -0.26 4.46 -8.56
N ASN A 162 -1.57 4.63 -8.76
CA ASN A 162 -2.25 5.89 -8.46
C ASN A 162 -2.02 6.38 -7.02
N ILE A 163 -1.99 5.47 -6.03
CA ILE A 163 -1.78 5.82 -4.63
C ILE A 163 -0.29 6.06 -4.34
N SER A 164 0.61 5.22 -4.86
CA SER A 164 2.06 5.34 -4.63
C SER A 164 2.67 6.62 -5.20
N HIS A 165 2.07 7.18 -6.24
CA HIS A 165 2.45 8.46 -6.84
C HIS A 165 1.97 9.68 -6.04
N LEU A 166 1.00 9.50 -5.15
CA LEU A 166 0.61 10.53 -4.18
C LEU A 166 1.61 10.48 -3.02
N ARG A 167 2.72 11.22 -3.14
CA ARG A 167 3.81 11.26 -2.14
C ARG A 167 3.45 12.09 -0.92
N MET A 168 2.33 11.75 -0.30
CA MET A 168 1.82 12.39 0.90
C MET A 168 1.31 11.35 1.91
N GLY A 169 1.34 11.75 3.15
CA GLY A 169 0.89 10.95 4.27
C GLY A 169 0.42 11.85 5.40
N VAL A 170 0.24 11.24 6.55
CA VAL A 170 -0.13 11.95 7.77
C VAL A 170 0.87 11.65 8.87
N SER A 171 1.17 12.67 9.67
CA SER A 171 1.93 12.50 10.89
C SER A 171 1.07 12.95 12.05
N ALA A 172 0.80 12.03 12.98
CA ALA A 172 0.10 12.36 14.21
C ALA A 172 1.09 12.96 15.22
N GLY A 173 0.76 14.15 15.73
CA GLY A 173 1.34 14.67 16.97
C GLY A 173 0.74 13.89 18.13
N LEU A 174 1.53 13.02 18.75
CA LEU A 174 1.11 12.18 19.87
C LEU A 174 1.89 12.55 21.13
N VAL A 175 1.20 12.64 22.25
CA VAL A 175 1.79 12.62 23.58
C VAL A 175 1.52 11.23 24.16
N SER A 176 2.56 10.54 24.62
CA SER A 176 2.45 9.21 25.20
C SER A 176 3.51 9.00 26.25
N ASP A 177 3.16 8.30 27.32
CA ASP A 177 4.16 7.77 28.23
C ASP A 177 4.61 6.40 27.71
N PHE A 178 5.82 5.99 28.04
CA PHE A 178 6.35 4.70 27.62
C PHE A 178 6.65 3.82 28.82
N GLU A 179 6.10 2.61 28.85
CA GLU A 179 6.44 1.59 29.83
C GLU A 179 7.49 0.63 29.28
N CYS A 180 8.44 0.23 30.12
CA CYS A 180 9.36 -0.84 29.81
C CYS A 180 8.61 -2.18 29.78
N SER A 181 8.76 -2.94 28.69
CA SER A 181 8.14 -4.27 28.58
C SER A 181 8.67 -5.28 29.60
N ILE A 182 9.84 -5.06 30.20
CA ILE A 182 10.43 -6.00 31.16
C ILE A 182 9.84 -5.78 32.56
N CYS A 183 9.81 -4.55 33.05
CA CYS A 183 9.41 -4.24 34.44
C CYS A 183 8.13 -3.43 34.60
N GLY A 184 7.51 -2.95 33.51
CA GLY A 184 6.28 -2.16 33.54
C GLY A 184 6.41 -0.72 34.07
N LYS A 185 7.60 -0.31 34.51
CA LYS A 185 7.88 1.08 34.92
C LYS A 185 7.94 2.01 33.72
N LEU A 186 7.83 3.33 33.94
CA LEU A 186 8.17 4.29 32.89
C LEU A 186 9.60 4.04 32.41
N VAL A 187 9.83 4.18 31.11
CA VAL A 187 11.17 3.99 30.50
C VAL A 187 12.18 4.95 31.11
N GLU A 188 11.78 6.17 31.48
CA GLU A 188 12.62 7.16 32.17
C GLU A 188 12.96 6.79 33.62
N ASP A 189 12.19 5.88 34.23
CA ASP A 189 12.36 5.41 35.61
C ASP A 189 12.90 3.97 35.70
N CYS A 190 13.37 3.41 34.58
CA CYS A 190 13.82 2.02 34.51
C CYS A 190 15.30 1.90 34.08
N ASP A 191 15.99 0.89 34.62
CA ASP A 191 17.40 0.61 34.30
C ASP A 191 17.59 -0.29 33.06
N HIS A 192 16.51 -0.71 32.40
CA HIS A 192 16.58 -1.58 31.22
C HIS A 192 16.87 -0.77 29.96
N ALA A 193 17.96 -1.11 29.26
CA ALA A 193 18.28 -0.54 27.97
C ALA A 193 17.39 -1.17 26.88
N MET A 194 16.70 -0.33 26.10
CA MET A 194 15.84 -0.80 25.00
C MET A 194 16.67 -1.52 23.93
N GLY A 195 16.19 -2.67 23.47
CA GLY A 195 16.88 -3.56 22.52
C GLY A 195 17.80 -4.60 23.17
N GLU A 196 18.17 -4.43 24.44
CA GLU A 196 18.95 -5.43 25.18
C GLU A 196 18.07 -6.57 25.71
N TYR A 197 18.67 -7.73 25.90
CA TYR A 197 17.97 -8.94 26.31
C TYR A 197 17.98 -9.12 27.84
N TYR A 198 16.81 -9.36 28.41
CA TYR A 198 16.62 -9.58 29.85
C TYR A 198 15.78 -10.84 30.12
N PRO A 199 16.04 -11.53 31.24
CA PRO A 199 15.20 -12.64 31.67
C PRO A 199 13.84 -12.11 32.16
N LYS A 200 12.75 -12.65 31.62
CA LYS A 200 11.39 -12.34 32.05
C LYS A 200 10.58 -13.62 32.27
N VAL A 201 9.88 -13.71 33.39
CA VAL A 201 8.99 -14.84 33.68
C VAL A 201 7.70 -14.68 32.88
N ALA A 202 7.37 -15.67 32.07
CA ALA A 202 6.13 -15.70 31.31
C ALA A 202 4.93 -15.83 32.25
N SER A 203 3.95 -14.94 32.08
CA SER A 203 2.70 -14.92 32.83
C SER A 203 1.54 -14.59 31.90
N ARG A 204 0.30 -14.78 32.36
CA ARG A 204 -0.91 -14.39 31.64
C ARG A 204 -1.70 -13.39 32.47
N ASP A 205 -2.24 -12.37 31.81
CA ASP A 205 -3.15 -11.42 32.44
C ASP A 205 -4.58 -12.00 32.56
N ALA A 206 -5.51 -11.19 33.08
CA ALA A 206 -6.90 -11.58 33.28
C ALA A 206 -7.64 -11.88 31.95
N ASP A 207 -7.16 -11.32 30.84
CA ASP A 207 -7.70 -11.54 29.50
C ASP A 207 -6.99 -12.72 28.79
N GLY A 208 -6.08 -13.40 29.49
CA GLY A 208 -5.32 -14.55 28.98
C GLY A 208 -4.10 -14.18 28.14
N LYS A 209 -3.78 -12.89 27.97
CA LYS A 209 -2.68 -12.42 27.14
C LYS A 209 -1.34 -12.72 27.80
N CYS A 210 -0.42 -13.25 27.02
CA CYS A 210 0.93 -13.54 27.48
C CYS A 210 1.73 -12.27 27.73
N SER A 211 2.44 -12.19 28.86
CA SER A 211 3.30 -11.06 29.18
C SER A 211 4.54 -10.94 28.29
N ILE A 212 4.87 -11.98 27.52
CA ILE A 212 6.02 -12.00 26.60
C ILE A 212 5.66 -11.44 25.22
N CYS A 213 4.59 -11.93 24.60
CA CYS A 213 4.21 -11.57 23.23
C CYS A 213 2.86 -10.85 23.09
N GLY A 214 2.08 -10.71 24.17
CA GLY A 214 0.77 -10.05 24.15
C GLY A 214 -0.39 -10.89 23.61
N GLU A 215 -0.11 -12.09 23.09
CA GLU A 215 -1.12 -12.96 22.47
C GLU A 215 -1.80 -13.89 23.48
N PRO A 216 -3.12 -14.16 23.34
CA PRO A 216 -3.83 -15.09 24.21
C PRO A 216 -3.50 -16.56 23.91
N GLY A 217 -3.02 -16.89 22.71
CA GLY A 217 -2.82 -18.27 22.23
C GLY A 217 -1.37 -18.62 21.84
N CYS A 218 -0.38 -18.21 22.63
CA CYS A 218 1.03 -18.54 22.35
C CYS A 218 1.55 -19.75 23.16
N ASP A 219 2.64 -20.34 22.68
CA ASP A 219 3.33 -21.48 23.28
C ASP A 219 4.26 -21.13 24.44
N HIS A 220 4.33 -19.86 24.86
CA HIS A 220 5.14 -19.45 26.01
C HIS A 220 4.62 -20.08 27.32
N PRO A 221 5.39 -20.97 27.97
CA PRO A 221 4.92 -21.70 29.16
C PRO A 221 4.86 -20.77 30.37
N VAL A 222 3.72 -20.73 31.06
CA VAL A 222 3.54 -19.87 32.25
C VAL A 222 4.49 -20.34 33.37
N GLY A 223 5.25 -19.40 33.93
CA GLY A 223 6.22 -19.66 34.98
C GLY A 223 7.65 -19.90 34.49
N GLU A 224 7.87 -20.08 33.18
CA GLU A 224 9.21 -20.19 32.62
C GLU A 224 9.87 -18.82 32.43
N THR A 225 11.19 -18.78 32.64
CA THR A 225 12.02 -17.61 32.38
C THR A 225 12.49 -17.65 30.95
N ILE A 226 12.07 -16.65 30.16
CA ILE A 226 12.41 -16.51 28.75
C ILE A 226 13.23 -15.23 28.58
N THR A 227 14.27 -15.32 27.75
CA THR A 227 15.09 -14.16 27.41
C THR A 227 14.36 -13.34 26.34
N VAL A 228 14.07 -12.08 26.65
CA VAL A 228 13.29 -11.18 25.80
C VAL A 228 14.00 -9.84 25.63
N ALA A 229 13.90 -9.25 24.44
CA ALA A 229 14.41 -7.91 24.21
C ALA A 229 13.52 -6.87 24.92
N ALA A 230 14.12 -5.91 25.62
CA ALA A 230 13.39 -4.80 26.20
C ALA A 230 12.86 -3.88 25.09
N TRP A 231 11.58 -3.53 25.15
CA TRP A 231 10.97 -2.54 24.27
C TRP A 231 10.04 -1.62 25.04
N ALA A 232 9.75 -0.47 24.44
CA ALA A 232 8.89 0.56 25.01
C ALA A 232 7.45 0.37 24.55
N ASN A 233 6.54 0.13 25.48
CA ASN A 233 5.10 0.07 25.23
C ASN A 233 4.50 1.47 25.44
N ALA A 234 3.89 2.05 24.41
CA ALA A 234 3.20 3.33 24.55
C ALA A 234 1.92 3.17 25.37
N ARG A 235 1.73 4.03 26.39
CA ARG A 235 0.52 4.15 27.21
C ARG A 235 0.04 5.61 27.22
N ASN A 236 -1.22 5.80 27.62
CA ASN A 236 -1.84 7.13 27.71
C ASN A 236 -1.70 7.96 26.41
N VAL A 237 -1.74 7.27 25.26
CA VAL A 237 -1.52 7.91 23.95
C VAL A 237 -2.65 8.89 23.68
N LYS A 238 -2.30 10.18 23.60
CA LYS A 238 -3.22 11.26 23.25
C LYS A 238 -2.77 11.92 21.95
N ALA A 239 -3.63 11.85 20.93
CA ALA A 239 -3.44 12.62 19.71
C ALA A 239 -3.79 14.09 19.94
N THR A 240 -2.85 14.98 19.63
CA THR A 240 -3.06 16.43 19.69
C THR A 240 -3.39 17.01 18.32
N GLU A 241 -2.75 16.49 17.28
CA GLU A 241 -2.94 16.92 15.89
C GLU A 241 -2.66 15.78 14.91
N VAL A 242 -3.20 15.90 13.70
CA VAL A 242 -2.85 15.06 12.55
C VAL A 242 -2.56 16.01 11.40
N SER A 243 -1.30 16.04 10.98
CA SER A 243 -0.81 16.96 9.96
C SER A 243 -0.54 16.21 8.66
N MET A 244 -1.03 16.73 7.53
CA MET A 244 -0.66 16.23 6.20
C MET A 244 0.77 16.64 5.89
N VAL A 245 1.60 15.67 5.50
CA VAL A 245 3.02 15.88 5.26
C VAL A 245 3.51 15.03 4.09
N ALA A 246 4.55 15.48 3.39
CA ALA A 246 5.19 14.68 2.33
C ALA A 246 5.89 13.45 2.93
N ARG A 247 6.54 13.62 4.09
CA ARG A 247 7.34 12.58 4.76
C ARG A 247 6.79 12.30 6.17
N PRO A 248 5.84 11.37 6.31
CA PRO A 248 5.29 11.03 7.62
C PRO A 248 6.35 10.41 8.53
N ARG A 249 6.23 10.63 9.85
CA ARG A 249 7.13 10.01 10.84
C ARG A 249 7.11 8.48 10.73
N TYR A 250 5.90 7.93 10.56
CA TYR A 250 5.66 6.53 10.20
C TYR A 250 5.62 6.42 8.67
N PRO A 251 6.61 5.78 8.03
CA PRO A 251 6.69 5.73 6.56
C PRO A 251 5.43 5.19 5.88
N LEU A 252 4.75 4.25 6.53
CA LEU A 252 3.54 3.58 6.04
C LEU A 252 2.24 4.36 6.36
N ALA A 253 2.31 5.51 7.04
CA ALA A 253 1.16 6.36 7.31
C ALA A 253 0.79 7.19 6.07
N ARG A 254 0.33 6.50 5.03
CA ARG A 254 0.06 7.01 3.68
C ARG A 254 -1.41 6.93 3.31
N MET A 255 -1.76 7.54 2.19
CA MET A 255 -3.02 7.28 1.52
C MET A 255 -3.10 5.81 1.13
N VAL A 256 -4.30 5.24 1.25
CA VAL A 256 -4.60 3.86 0.84
C VAL A 256 -5.72 3.79 -0.18
N GLU A 257 -6.61 4.79 -0.19
CA GLU A 257 -7.66 4.91 -1.19
C GLU A 257 -7.88 6.39 -1.54
N LYS A 258 -8.29 6.64 -2.79
CA LYS A 258 -8.75 7.95 -3.24
C LYS A 258 -10.12 7.84 -3.90
N SER A 259 -10.93 8.88 -3.74
CA SER A 259 -12.15 9.00 -4.52
C SER A 259 -11.82 9.18 -6.00
N TYR A 260 -12.69 8.71 -6.88
CA TYR A 260 -12.51 8.79 -8.32
C TYR A 260 -13.72 9.51 -8.95
N ASP A 261 -13.51 10.64 -9.63
CA ASP A 261 -14.60 11.33 -10.34
C ASP A 261 -14.68 10.78 -11.77
N LEU A 262 -15.75 10.03 -12.06
CA LEU A 262 -16.05 9.52 -13.41
C LEU A 262 -16.83 10.53 -14.25
N GLY A 263 -17.03 11.76 -13.75
CA GLY A 263 -17.79 12.79 -14.41
C GLY A 263 -19.22 12.35 -14.75
N PRO A 264 -19.76 12.79 -15.91
CA PRO A 264 -21.08 12.36 -16.36
C PRO A 264 -21.23 10.84 -16.53
N ALA A 265 -20.14 10.11 -16.82
CA ALA A 265 -20.19 8.67 -17.00
C ALA A 265 -20.49 7.94 -15.68
N GLY A 266 -20.12 8.52 -14.54
CA GLY A 266 -20.46 7.99 -13.21
C GLY A 266 -21.96 8.04 -12.87
N GLU A 267 -22.75 8.80 -13.63
CA GLU A 267 -24.22 8.86 -13.50
C GLU A 267 -24.92 7.73 -14.27
N ASP A 268 -24.22 7.03 -15.18
CA ASP A 268 -24.79 5.90 -15.91
C ASP A 268 -25.05 4.71 -14.95
N PRO A 269 -26.29 4.21 -14.85
CA PRO A 269 -26.61 3.05 -14.00
C PRO A 269 -25.78 1.81 -14.30
N ARG A 270 -25.32 1.63 -15.54
CA ARG A 270 -24.48 0.50 -15.94
C ARG A 270 -23.07 0.62 -15.36
N VAL A 271 -22.51 1.83 -15.32
CA VAL A 271 -21.21 2.12 -14.72
C VAL A 271 -21.27 1.94 -13.20
N ARG A 272 -22.33 2.45 -12.55
CA ARG A 272 -22.58 2.20 -11.12
C ARG A 272 -22.70 0.70 -10.83
N SER A 273 -23.44 -0.03 -11.66
CA SER A 273 -23.57 -1.48 -11.52
C SER A 273 -22.23 -2.17 -11.66
N ALA A 274 -21.43 -1.82 -12.68
CA ALA A 274 -20.10 -2.38 -12.90
C ALA A 274 -19.18 -2.15 -11.69
N ALA A 275 -19.18 -0.95 -11.11
CA ALA A 275 -18.41 -0.63 -9.91
C ALA A 275 -18.89 -1.41 -8.67
N LYS A 276 -20.20 -1.57 -8.47
CA LYS A 276 -20.76 -2.36 -7.36
C LYS A 276 -20.40 -3.85 -7.43
N HIS A 277 -20.24 -4.39 -8.64
CA HIS A 277 -19.85 -5.77 -8.86
C HIS A 277 -18.34 -5.96 -9.04
N GLY A 278 -17.54 -4.89 -8.91
CA GLY A 278 -16.07 -4.96 -9.02
C GLY A 278 -15.54 -5.21 -10.43
N VAL A 279 -16.34 -4.99 -11.47
CA VAL A 279 -15.94 -5.21 -12.88
C VAL A 279 -15.53 -3.91 -13.60
N LEU A 280 -15.80 -2.74 -13.00
CA LEU A 280 -15.21 -1.48 -13.44
C LEU A 280 -13.76 -1.42 -12.97
N ASN A 281 -12.81 -1.28 -13.88
CA ASN A 281 -11.38 -1.31 -13.57
C ASN A 281 -10.67 -0.04 -14.06
N CYS A 282 -9.70 0.45 -13.29
CA CYS A 282 -8.80 1.49 -13.78
C CYS A 282 -7.64 0.87 -14.57
N ASP A 283 -7.09 1.60 -15.54
CA ASP A 283 -5.98 1.13 -16.39
C ASP A 283 -4.65 1.81 -16.10
N GLY A 284 -4.56 2.52 -14.96
CA GLY A 284 -3.35 3.23 -14.56
C GLY A 284 -2.10 2.36 -14.63
N ASP A 285 -2.23 1.08 -14.25
CA ASP A 285 -1.13 0.13 -14.19
C ASP A 285 -0.74 -0.47 -15.55
N LEU A 286 -1.58 -0.34 -16.60
CA LEU A 286 -1.38 -0.97 -17.93
C LEU A 286 -0.62 -0.10 -18.93
N GLY A 287 -0.16 1.08 -18.53
CA GLY A 287 0.50 2.02 -19.42
C GLY A 287 1.72 2.67 -18.78
N PRO A 288 2.42 3.52 -19.53
CA PRO A 288 3.51 4.34 -18.99
C PRO A 288 3.05 5.19 -17.79
N CYS A 289 3.93 5.25 -16.80
CA CYS A 289 3.89 6.11 -15.63
C CYS A 289 3.93 7.59 -16.02
N LYS A 290 3.24 8.44 -15.25
CA LYS A 290 3.30 9.91 -15.41
C LYS A 290 4.44 10.58 -14.64
N GLY A 291 5.14 9.84 -13.80
CA GLY A 291 6.02 10.37 -12.76
C GLY A 291 5.28 10.55 -11.42
N PHE A 292 6.00 11.04 -10.41
CA PHE A 292 5.45 11.33 -9.09
C PHE A 292 4.73 12.69 -9.08
N ASN A 293 3.60 12.75 -8.39
CA ASN A 293 2.95 14.03 -8.09
C ASN A 293 3.58 14.60 -6.82
N GLU A 294 4.68 15.34 -6.96
CA GLU A 294 5.36 15.95 -5.81
C GLU A 294 4.50 17.07 -5.20
N MET A 295 4.45 17.19 -3.87
CA MET A 295 3.66 18.23 -3.18
C MET A 295 4.03 19.67 -3.59
N THR A 296 5.23 19.89 -4.12
CA THR A 296 5.67 21.17 -4.68
C THR A 296 4.85 21.61 -5.89
N GLU A 297 4.22 20.67 -6.60
CA GLU A 297 3.37 20.90 -7.77
C GLU A 297 1.88 20.99 -7.43
N TRP A 298 1.54 20.81 -6.15
CA TRP A 298 0.17 20.89 -5.65
C TRP A 298 -0.16 22.34 -5.35
N ASP A 299 -0.44 23.13 -6.39
CA ASP A 299 -1.31 24.28 -6.19
C ASP A 299 -2.65 23.72 -5.71
N VAL A 300 -3.07 24.05 -4.49
CA VAL A 300 -4.33 23.55 -3.91
C VAL A 300 -5.54 23.94 -4.79
N LYS A 301 -5.34 24.84 -5.76
CA LYS A 301 -6.29 25.19 -6.82
C LYS A 301 -6.17 24.35 -8.11
N SER A 302 -5.03 23.71 -8.39
CA SER A 302 -4.83 22.87 -9.59
C SER A 302 -5.23 21.41 -9.39
N VAL A 303 -5.52 20.98 -8.16
CA VAL A 303 -6.04 19.63 -7.85
C VAL A 303 -7.50 19.48 -8.31
N SER A 304 -8.17 20.57 -8.73
CA SER A 304 -9.36 20.46 -9.57
C SER A 304 -8.95 20.32 -11.03
N SER A 305 -9.27 19.18 -11.64
CA SER A 305 -9.22 18.90 -13.08
C SER A 305 -7.84 19.00 -13.75
N THR A 306 -7.00 17.98 -13.58
CA THR A 306 -6.15 17.51 -14.70
C THR A 306 -6.80 16.37 -15.49
N ASP A 307 -7.94 15.85 -15.03
CA ASP A 307 -8.87 15.10 -15.87
C ASP A 307 -9.64 16.10 -16.74
N GLY A 308 -9.01 16.57 -17.81
CA GLY A 308 -9.67 17.35 -18.84
C GLY A 308 -10.90 16.60 -19.38
N ASP A 309 -11.92 17.36 -19.77
CA ASP A 309 -13.23 16.96 -20.33
C ASP A 309 -13.15 16.15 -21.64
N ALA A 310 -12.22 15.21 -21.77
CA ALA A 310 -12.18 14.22 -22.82
C ALA A 310 -12.96 12.99 -22.33
N GLU A 311 -14.15 12.78 -22.90
CA GLU A 311 -15.03 11.62 -22.72
C GLU A 311 -14.23 10.37 -22.33
N GLN A 312 -14.28 10.00 -21.05
CA GLN A 312 -13.72 8.74 -20.59
C GLN A 312 -14.62 7.63 -21.16
N GLN A 313 -14.15 6.97 -22.21
CA GLN A 313 -14.81 5.80 -22.79
C GLN A 313 -14.71 4.66 -21.77
N ILE A 314 -15.76 4.50 -20.96
CA ILE A 314 -15.90 3.38 -20.04
C ILE A 314 -16.32 2.16 -20.86
N ASP A 315 -15.36 1.29 -21.18
CA ASP A 315 -15.65 -0.05 -21.71
C ASP A 315 -16.25 -0.90 -20.61
N LEU A 316 -17.57 -1.06 -20.65
CA LEU A 316 -18.27 -2.06 -19.87
C LEU A 316 -17.98 -3.43 -20.50
N LEU A 317 -17.05 -4.18 -19.92
CA LEU A 317 -16.88 -5.59 -20.24
C LEU A 317 -18.12 -6.34 -19.74
N TYR A 318 -19.12 -6.50 -20.60
CA TYR A 318 -20.18 -7.53 -20.65
C TYR A 318 -21.39 -6.94 -21.40
N GLU A 319 -21.50 -7.24 -22.69
CA GLU A 319 -22.82 -7.42 -23.30
C GLU A 319 -23.08 -8.94 -23.35
N PRO A 320 -24.27 -9.42 -22.98
CA PRO A 320 -24.58 -10.85 -22.85
C PRO A 320 -24.49 -11.63 -24.17
#